data_AF-A0A016X157-F1
#
_entry.id   AF-A0A016X157-F1
#
_cell.length_a   1.000
_cell.length_b   1.000
_cell.length_c   1.000
_cell.angle_alpha   90.00
_cell.angle_beta   90.00
_cell.angle_gamma   90.00
#
_symmetry.space_group_name_H-M   'P 1'
#
loop_
_entity.id
_entity.type
_entity.pdbx_description
1 polymer ?
#
loop_
_entity_poly.entity_id
_entity_poly.type
_entity_poly.pdbx_seq_one_letter_code
_entity_poly.pdbx_strand_id
1 'polypeptide(L)'
;MGRDATSTLGSNLQPKQSSRLTRVFRFIGLCKSMDKSRCVIEVTEAPPWNANLNLKQEPTNLPRNRLLHWGPIFALSITFYIGTVSSYFAIMWWPLTTLGGFLNLALFFFWNYSTMVNLARASFIGAGHVPLGWAPDDKVPNQEDSFDALLQWCEPCSGYKVPRSHHCSNCGRCSMKMDHHCPWINNCVGHRNHAFFVRFLLSAVVGCLHAVVILVASFYHAIHLNYYYHYGNGTEPQVILTFWSLLALIVGSAFAFGVVVGVGGLLYLQLKYIKNNKTGIEEYIEQKAASYRLEDDCDWEKFVYPYDLGWKRNFCEVLSSWSGETKGNGVWWPVRKGCDQFTLSREQLRQKALKRYLSRLVVVATDFRGGYFASLRLGCRLFVCQPLSEEPRLNIRAGEEYVITRGQRGWLYGYKRDNEKLKGWFPRVCVEFTNRFPFQMEAQEAATDAASTAEGATDAAGTAKEGEKS
;
A
#
# COMPACT_ATOMS: atom_id res chain seq x y z
N MET A 1 -13.27 -10.51 77.24
CA MET A 1 -12.06 -10.53 78.09
C MET A 1 -10.99 -11.31 77.37
N GLY A 2 -9.92 -10.65 76.90
CA GLY A 2 -8.65 -11.24 76.43
C GLY A 2 -8.74 -12.25 75.27
N ARG A 3 -7.67 -12.58 74.56
CA ARG A 3 -6.35 -12.00 74.36
C ARG A 3 -5.73 -12.83 73.21
N ASP A 4 -4.81 -12.22 72.47
CA ASP A 4 -3.69 -12.85 71.76
C ASP A 4 -3.94 -13.62 70.44
N ALA A 5 -3.33 -13.14 69.34
CA ALA A 5 -2.01 -13.63 68.87
C ALA A 5 -1.85 -13.49 67.34
N THR A 6 -0.80 -12.74 66.93
CA THR A 6 0.18 -13.01 65.84
C THR A 6 -0.32 -13.35 64.41
N SER A 7 0.25 -12.91 63.28
CA SER A 7 1.46 -12.14 62.93
C SER A 7 1.50 -11.95 61.40
N THR A 8 1.91 -10.76 60.95
CA THR A 8 2.69 -10.45 59.72
C THR A 8 2.62 -11.35 58.47
N LEU A 9 2.20 -10.81 57.33
CA LEU A 9 3.07 -10.58 56.15
C LEU A 9 2.40 -9.60 55.17
N GLY A 10 3.23 -8.78 54.51
CA GLY A 10 2.84 -7.52 53.89
C GLY A 10 1.96 -7.64 52.63
N SER A 11 0.89 -6.85 52.62
CA SER A 11 0.09 -6.52 51.45
C SER A 11 0.57 -5.18 50.89
N ASN A 12 1.15 -5.18 49.68
CA ASN A 12 1.34 -3.94 48.93
C ASN A 12 1.45 -4.23 47.42
N LEU A 13 0.33 -4.60 46.82
CA LEU A 13 0.12 -4.49 45.38
C LEU A 13 -1.33 -4.05 45.13
N GLN A 14 -1.50 -2.74 44.96
CA GLN A 14 -2.69 -2.13 44.37
C GLN A 14 -2.27 -1.27 43.17
N PRO A 15 -3.17 -1.10 42.19
CA PRO A 15 -2.86 -0.97 40.78
C PRO A 15 -2.71 0.49 40.35
N LYS A 16 -1.72 0.80 39.50
CA LYS A 16 -1.68 2.07 38.77
C LYS A 16 -2.21 1.90 37.34
N GLN A 17 -3.53 1.91 37.21
CA GLN A 17 -4.18 2.44 36.00
C GLN A 17 -4.57 3.89 36.26
N SER A 18 -4.11 4.81 35.41
CA SER A 18 -4.77 6.09 35.04
C SER A 18 -3.74 7.18 34.73
N SER A 19 -3.31 7.28 33.47
CA SER A 19 -2.82 8.56 32.91
C SER A 19 -2.86 8.64 31.37
N ARG A 20 -3.72 7.83 30.71
CA ARG A 20 -3.82 7.76 29.24
C ARG A 20 -4.78 8.77 28.58
N LEU A 21 -5.35 9.74 29.31
CA LEU A 21 -6.38 10.64 28.75
C LEU A 21 -6.06 12.14 28.78
N THR A 22 -4.87 12.56 29.20
CA THR A 22 -4.53 14.00 29.29
C THR A 22 -3.34 14.45 28.43
N ARG A 23 -2.90 13.64 27.45
CA ARG A 23 -1.86 14.03 26.46
C ARG A 23 -2.39 14.36 25.05
N VAL A 24 -3.71 14.33 24.85
CA VAL A 24 -4.32 14.56 23.52
C VAL A 24 -4.60 16.05 23.22
N PHE A 25 -4.47 16.96 24.18
CA PHE A 25 -4.69 18.41 23.97
C PHE A 25 -3.48 19.29 24.31
N ARG A 26 -2.29 18.91 23.83
CA ARG A 26 -1.12 19.81 23.79
C ARG A 26 -0.45 19.85 22.39
N PHE A 27 -1.26 19.67 21.35
CA PHE A 27 -0.86 19.74 19.94
C PHE A 27 -1.28 21.04 19.23
N ILE A 28 -1.68 22.06 19.97
CA ILE A 28 -1.94 23.40 19.44
C ILE A 28 -1.13 24.40 20.28
N GLY A 29 -0.07 24.94 19.68
CA GLY A 29 0.71 26.02 20.29
C GLY A 29 2.15 25.63 20.59
N LEU A 30 2.98 25.52 19.55
CA LEU A 30 4.38 25.93 19.52
C LEU A 30 4.89 25.86 18.05
N CYS A 31 4.25 26.65 17.17
CA CYS A 31 4.85 27.02 15.90
C CYS A 31 5.43 28.42 16.09
N LYS A 32 6.65 28.49 16.65
CA LYS A 32 7.45 29.72 16.68
C LYS A 32 8.62 29.52 15.72
N SER A 33 8.57 30.28 14.63
CA SER A 33 9.70 30.70 13.81
C SER A 33 10.62 29.58 13.29
N MET A 34 10.17 28.83 12.27
CA MET A 34 11.12 28.24 11.32
C MET A 34 11.35 29.25 10.21
N ASP A 35 12.60 29.67 10.11
CA ASP A 35 13.17 30.42 9.00
C ASP A 35 12.73 29.80 7.65
N LYS A 36 12.12 30.61 6.79
CA LYS A 36 11.67 30.25 5.43
C LYS A 36 12.82 30.39 4.42
N SER A 37 14.05 30.09 4.83
CA SER A 37 15.12 29.81 3.86
C SER A 37 14.73 28.52 3.13
N ARG A 38 14.74 28.57 1.79
CA ARG A 38 14.42 27.41 0.95
C ARG A 38 15.41 26.31 1.31
N CYS A 39 14.98 25.32 2.09
CA CYS A 39 15.76 24.13 2.36
C CYS A 39 15.89 23.37 1.03
N VAL A 40 16.94 23.68 0.26
CA VAL A 40 17.26 22.95 -0.95
C VAL A 40 17.70 21.57 -0.49
N ILE A 41 16.85 20.58 -0.76
CA ILE A 41 17.21 19.19 -0.49
C ILE A 41 18.33 18.84 -1.47
N GLU A 42 19.52 18.59 -0.95
CA GLU A 42 20.62 18.08 -1.77
C GLU A 42 20.31 16.64 -2.21
N VAL A 43 20.42 16.40 -3.51
CA VAL A 43 20.07 15.13 -4.16
C VAL A 43 21.32 14.53 -4.78
N THR A 44 21.54 13.24 -4.51
CA THR A 44 22.49 12.39 -5.23
C THR A 44 21.73 11.73 -6.38
N GLU A 45 22.16 11.96 -7.62
CA GLU A 45 21.54 11.34 -8.79
C GLU A 45 21.70 9.82 -8.80
N ALA A 46 20.80 9.14 -9.52
CA ALA A 46 20.88 7.70 -9.70
C ALA A 46 22.23 7.34 -10.37
N PRO A 47 22.94 6.32 -9.88
CA PRO A 47 24.18 5.88 -10.50
C PRO A 47 23.91 5.36 -11.91
N PRO A 48 24.87 5.45 -12.85
CA PRO A 48 24.73 4.97 -14.22
C PRO A 48 24.83 3.44 -14.33
N TRP A 49 24.61 2.72 -13.23
CA TRP A 49 24.70 1.26 -13.20
C TRP A 49 23.68 0.66 -14.15
N ASN A 50 24.10 -0.38 -14.86
CA ASN A 50 23.18 -1.15 -15.68
C ASN A 50 22.13 -1.79 -14.75
N ALA A 51 20.89 -1.78 -15.21
CA ALA A 51 19.78 -2.38 -14.47
C ALA A 51 19.61 -3.87 -14.81
N ASN A 52 20.32 -4.38 -15.83
CA ASN A 52 20.13 -5.72 -16.40
C ASN A 52 18.67 -6.03 -16.73
N LEU A 53 17.91 -5.01 -17.12
CA LEU A 53 16.52 -5.17 -17.48
C LEU A 53 16.41 -5.51 -18.97
N ASN A 54 16.23 -6.78 -19.30
CA ASN A 54 15.74 -7.18 -20.62
C ASN A 54 14.22 -6.96 -20.72
N LEU A 55 13.79 -5.69 -20.73
CA LEU A 55 12.36 -5.31 -20.83
C LEU A 55 11.70 -5.81 -22.14
N LYS A 56 12.50 -6.21 -23.14
CA LYS A 56 12.03 -6.75 -24.43
C LYS A 56 11.62 -8.23 -24.38
N GLN A 57 11.97 -8.97 -23.31
CA GLN A 57 11.77 -10.42 -23.21
C GLN A 57 10.68 -10.85 -22.22
N GLU A 58 9.95 -9.92 -21.59
CA GLU A 58 8.78 -10.30 -20.78
C GLU A 58 7.80 -11.06 -21.68
N PRO A 59 7.59 -12.38 -21.47
CA PRO A 59 6.58 -13.09 -22.22
C PRO A 59 5.27 -12.38 -21.95
N THR A 60 4.66 -11.87 -23.03
CA THR A 60 3.35 -11.23 -23.00
C THR A 60 2.24 -12.26 -22.75
N ASN A 61 2.46 -13.20 -21.82
CA ASN A 61 1.40 -13.92 -21.12
C ASN A 61 0.60 -12.95 -20.22
N LEU A 62 0.55 -11.67 -20.58
CA LEU A 62 -0.39 -10.68 -20.11
C LEU A 62 -1.74 -11.19 -20.60
N PRO A 63 -2.66 -11.60 -19.71
CA PRO A 63 -3.88 -12.25 -20.15
C PRO A 63 -4.59 -11.32 -21.14
N ARG A 64 -4.90 -11.85 -22.34
CA ARG A 64 -5.70 -11.19 -23.40
C ARG A 64 -7.04 -10.64 -22.87
N ASN A 65 -7.40 -11.02 -21.64
CA ASN A 65 -8.61 -10.71 -20.90
C ASN A 65 -8.42 -9.62 -19.83
N ARG A 66 -7.34 -8.80 -19.83
CA ARG A 66 -7.16 -7.74 -18.82
C ARG A 66 -8.37 -6.82 -18.69
N LEU A 67 -8.89 -6.32 -19.82
CA LEU A 67 -10.11 -5.51 -19.86
C LEU A 67 -11.41 -6.31 -19.66
N LEU A 68 -11.37 -7.64 -19.78
CA LEU A 68 -12.53 -8.52 -19.54
C LEU A 68 -12.68 -8.92 -18.06
N HIS A 69 -11.81 -8.40 -17.19
CA HIS A 69 -12.00 -8.51 -15.75
C HIS A 69 -13.13 -7.58 -15.29
N TRP A 70 -13.84 -7.97 -14.23
CA TRP A 70 -15.00 -7.23 -13.73
C TRP A 70 -14.67 -5.76 -13.42
N GLY A 71 -13.45 -5.48 -12.94
CA GLY A 71 -13.01 -4.13 -12.58
C GLY A 71 -13.00 -3.16 -13.76
N PRO A 72 -12.20 -3.40 -14.82
CA PRO A 72 -12.23 -2.56 -16.02
C PRO A 72 -13.59 -2.51 -16.70
N ILE A 73 -14.32 -3.63 -16.78
CA ILE A 73 -15.69 -3.65 -17.33
C ILE A 73 -16.58 -2.66 -16.56
N PHE A 74 -16.59 -2.74 -15.24
CA PHE A 74 -17.43 -1.88 -14.42
C PHE A 74 -17.03 -0.40 -14.54
N ALA A 75 -15.73 -0.10 -14.52
CA ALA A 75 -15.23 1.26 -14.70
C ALA A 75 -15.61 1.85 -16.06
N LEU A 76 -15.46 1.07 -17.14
CA LEU A 76 -15.84 1.49 -18.49
C LEU A 76 -17.35 1.65 -18.64
N SER A 77 -18.15 0.74 -18.08
CA SER A 77 -19.62 0.81 -18.12
C SER A 77 -20.15 2.04 -17.41
N ILE A 78 -19.64 2.37 -16.21
CA ILE A 78 -20.01 3.61 -15.50
C ILE A 78 -19.61 4.84 -16.31
N THR A 79 -18.38 4.85 -16.83
CA THR A 79 -17.87 5.99 -17.63
C THR A 79 -18.73 6.21 -18.86
N PHE A 80 -19.08 5.14 -19.58
CA PHE A 80 -19.93 5.18 -20.76
C PHE A 80 -21.34 5.67 -20.41
N TYR A 81 -21.92 5.17 -19.31
CA TYR A 81 -23.25 5.57 -18.86
C TYR A 81 -23.31 7.05 -18.50
N ILE A 82 -22.41 7.53 -17.64
CA ILE A 82 -22.31 8.96 -17.27
C ILE A 82 -22.09 9.79 -18.53
N GLY A 83 -21.15 9.39 -19.39
CA GLY A 83 -20.85 10.07 -20.65
C GLY A 83 -22.08 10.22 -21.54
N THR A 84 -22.85 9.14 -21.71
CA THR A 84 -24.06 9.14 -22.55
C THR A 84 -25.14 10.04 -21.97
N VAL A 85 -25.46 9.89 -20.68
CA VAL A 85 -26.51 10.68 -20.02
C VAL A 85 -26.15 12.17 -20.01
N SER A 86 -24.93 12.52 -19.62
CA SER A 86 -24.48 13.91 -19.61
C SER A 86 -24.43 14.52 -21.01
N SER A 87 -24.05 13.76 -22.04
CA SER A 87 -24.07 14.27 -23.42
C SER A 87 -25.50 14.55 -23.91
N TYR A 88 -26.44 13.65 -23.60
CA TYR A 88 -27.86 13.83 -23.93
C TYR A 88 -28.42 15.13 -23.30
N PHE A 89 -28.14 15.36 -22.02
CA PHE A 89 -28.56 16.57 -21.33
C PHE A 89 -27.81 17.83 -21.77
N ALA A 90 -26.50 17.73 -22.06
CA ALA A 90 -25.70 18.86 -22.52
C ALA A 90 -26.22 19.46 -23.83
N ILE A 91 -26.66 18.62 -24.78
CA ILE A 91 -27.18 19.08 -26.07
C ILE A 91 -28.52 19.82 -25.92
N MET A 92 -29.36 19.45 -24.94
CA MET A 92 -30.61 20.14 -24.64
C MET A 92 -30.41 21.42 -23.83
N TRP A 93 -29.50 21.39 -22.85
CA TRP A 93 -29.27 22.51 -21.94
C TRP A 93 -28.48 23.64 -22.61
N TRP A 94 -27.51 23.34 -23.46
CA TRP A 94 -26.70 24.36 -24.13
C TRP A 94 -26.53 24.04 -25.62
N PRO A 95 -27.30 24.70 -26.52
CA PRO A 95 -27.31 24.39 -27.95
C PRO A 95 -25.94 24.47 -28.61
N LEU A 96 -25.64 23.48 -29.47
CA LEU A 96 -24.39 23.39 -30.23
C LEU A 96 -24.22 24.47 -31.29
N THR A 97 -25.28 25.18 -31.65
CA THR A 97 -25.24 26.36 -32.52
C THR A 97 -24.47 27.52 -31.87
N THR A 98 -24.36 27.53 -30.54
CA THR A 98 -23.57 28.50 -29.81
C THR A 98 -22.13 28.00 -29.62
N LEU A 99 -21.15 28.92 -29.69
CA LEU A 99 -19.75 28.57 -29.42
C LEU A 99 -19.57 27.99 -28.01
N GLY A 100 -20.30 28.52 -27.01
CA GLY A 100 -20.25 28.02 -25.64
C GLY A 100 -20.72 26.57 -25.50
N GLY A 101 -21.86 26.23 -26.11
CA GLY A 101 -22.40 24.86 -26.08
C GLY A 101 -21.47 23.86 -26.78
N PHE A 102 -20.91 24.26 -27.93
CA PHE A 102 -19.90 23.46 -28.63
C PHE A 102 -18.66 23.21 -27.77
N LEU A 103 -18.06 24.27 -27.20
CA LEU A 103 -16.86 24.15 -26.37
C LEU A 103 -17.13 23.34 -25.09
N ASN A 104 -18.30 23.51 -24.48
CA ASN A 104 -18.72 22.74 -23.30
C ASN A 104 -18.77 21.24 -23.61
N LEU A 105 -19.45 20.84 -24.70
CA LEU A 105 -19.55 19.43 -25.08
C LEU A 105 -18.20 18.87 -25.56
N ALA A 106 -17.42 19.63 -26.32
CA ALA A 106 -16.09 19.23 -26.76
C ALA A 106 -15.14 18.99 -25.58
N LEU A 107 -15.14 19.88 -24.58
CA LEU A 107 -14.36 19.73 -23.37
C LEU A 107 -14.84 18.53 -22.54
N PHE A 108 -16.15 18.29 -22.47
CA PHE A 108 -16.70 17.12 -21.79
C PHE A 108 -16.23 15.82 -22.47
N PHE A 109 -16.29 15.75 -23.80
CA PHE A 109 -15.77 14.60 -24.55
C PHE A 109 -14.26 14.43 -24.41
N PHE A 110 -13.50 15.52 -24.31
CA PHE A 110 -12.07 15.45 -24.02
C PHE A 110 -11.81 14.76 -22.66
N TRP A 111 -12.54 15.11 -21.61
CA TRP A 111 -12.40 14.44 -20.30
C TRP A 111 -12.80 12.97 -20.34
N ASN A 112 -13.89 12.65 -21.04
CA ASN A 112 -14.36 11.28 -21.19
C ASN A 112 -13.33 10.42 -21.95
N TYR A 113 -12.86 10.90 -23.12
CA TYR A 113 -11.81 10.27 -23.90
C TYR A 113 -10.51 10.10 -23.10
N SER A 114 -10.06 11.16 -22.41
CA SER A 114 -8.87 11.11 -21.56
C SER A 114 -9.01 10.04 -20.47
N THR A 115 -10.20 9.90 -19.87
CA THR A 115 -10.45 8.89 -18.83
C THR A 115 -10.34 7.48 -19.39
N MET A 116 -10.98 7.20 -20.53
CA MET A 116 -10.92 5.89 -21.17
C MET A 116 -9.51 5.52 -21.62
N VAL A 117 -8.79 6.45 -22.28
CA VAL A 117 -7.42 6.21 -22.77
C VAL A 117 -6.45 6.00 -21.62
N ASN A 118 -6.50 6.82 -20.56
CA ASN A 118 -5.58 6.66 -19.44
C ASN A 118 -5.90 5.40 -18.62
N LEU A 119 -7.18 5.00 -18.50
CA LEU A 119 -7.56 3.71 -17.91
C LEU A 119 -6.96 2.55 -18.71
N ALA A 120 -7.14 2.57 -20.04
CA ALA A 120 -6.60 1.54 -20.92
C ALA A 120 -5.07 1.49 -20.86
N ARG A 121 -4.38 2.63 -20.92
CA ARG A 121 -2.91 2.70 -20.82
C ARG A 121 -2.41 2.23 -19.47
N ALA A 122 -3.07 2.60 -18.38
CA ALA A 122 -2.73 2.11 -17.04
C ALA A 122 -2.88 0.59 -16.92
N SER A 123 -3.91 0.03 -17.54
CA SER A 123 -4.17 -1.41 -17.57
C SER A 123 -3.17 -2.19 -18.44
N PHE A 124 -2.91 -1.75 -19.68
CA PHE A 124 -2.10 -2.49 -20.64
C PHE A 124 -0.58 -2.34 -20.44
N ILE A 125 -0.09 -1.14 -20.12
CA ILE A 125 1.35 -0.91 -19.92
C ILE A 125 1.81 -1.55 -18.61
N GLY A 126 1.00 -1.42 -17.56
CA GLY A 126 1.27 -1.99 -16.25
C GLY A 126 2.42 -1.35 -15.49
N ALA A 127 2.68 -1.85 -14.28
CA ALA A 127 3.71 -1.33 -13.40
C ALA A 127 5.14 -1.49 -13.95
N GLY A 128 5.34 -2.46 -14.85
CA GLY A 128 6.65 -2.98 -15.21
C GLY A 128 7.13 -4.00 -14.17
N HIS A 129 7.59 -5.15 -14.66
CA HIS A 129 8.03 -6.25 -13.80
C HIS A 129 9.55 -6.37 -13.79
N VAL A 130 10.06 -6.82 -12.66
CA VAL A 130 11.47 -7.20 -12.49
C VAL A 130 11.67 -8.56 -13.18
N PRO A 131 12.70 -8.77 -14.01
CA PRO A 131 13.01 -10.07 -14.61
C PRO A 131 13.03 -11.21 -13.59
N LEU A 132 12.59 -12.41 -13.97
CA LEU A 132 12.79 -13.60 -13.13
C LEU A 132 14.29 -13.83 -12.95
N GLY A 133 14.70 -14.28 -11.77
CA GLY A 133 16.13 -14.50 -11.51
C GLY A 133 16.97 -13.24 -11.43
N TRP A 134 16.37 -12.04 -11.34
CA TRP A 134 17.15 -10.80 -11.34
C TRP A 134 18.12 -10.75 -10.15
N ALA A 135 19.35 -10.35 -10.44
CA ALA A 135 20.38 -10.05 -9.47
C ALA A 135 21.15 -8.78 -9.89
N PRO A 136 21.72 -8.02 -8.93
CA PRO A 136 22.57 -6.88 -9.25
C PRO A 136 23.83 -7.31 -10.03
N ASP A 137 24.36 -6.43 -10.87
CA ASP A 137 25.67 -6.62 -11.50
C ASP A 137 26.81 -6.60 -10.46
N ASP A 138 27.91 -7.31 -10.77
CA ASP A 138 29.15 -7.31 -9.97
C ASP A 138 29.79 -5.91 -9.81
N LYS A 139 29.37 -4.94 -10.63
CA LYS A 139 29.82 -3.54 -10.59
C LYS A 139 29.04 -2.67 -9.59
N VAL A 140 27.90 -3.15 -9.10
CA VAL A 140 27.23 -2.52 -7.97
C VAL A 140 28.20 -2.66 -6.79
N PRO A 141 28.66 -1.57 -6.16
CA PRO A 141 29.72 -1.64 -5.16
C PRO A 141 29.40 -2.74 -4.16
N ASN A 142 30.31 -3.70 -4.04
CA ASN A 142 30.46 -4.52 -2.86
C ASN A 142 30.76 -3.53 -1.72
N GLN A 143 29.72 -2.90 -1.16
CA GLN A 143 29.73 -2.72 0.28
C GLN A 143 30.04 -4.12 0.84
N GLU A 144 30.95 -4.23 1.79
CA GLU A 144 31.53 -5.48 2.30
C GLU A 144 30.51 -6.57 2.71
N ASP A 145 29.23 -6.26 2.64
CA ASP A 145 28.05 -7.08 2.87
C ASP A 145 27.58 -7.88 1.63
N SER A 146 27.19 -9.14 1.86
CA SER A 146 26.41 -9.93 0.89
C SER A 146 25.16 -9.18 0.41
N PHE A 147 24.74 -9.36 -0.85
CA PHE A 147 23.48 -8.81 -1.36
C PHE A 147 22.26 -9.20 -0.52
N ASP A 148 22.32 -10.29 0.24
CA ASP A 148 21.28 -10.71 1.19
C ASP A 148 21.08 -9.72 2.36
N ALA A 149 22.12 -8.95 2.70
CA ALA A 149 22.05 -7.89 3.70
C ALA A 149 21.52 -6.57 3.12
N LEU A 150 21.56 -6.40 1.79
CA LEU A 150 21.19 -5.16 1.10
C LEU A 150 19.79 -5.22 0.47
N LEU A 151 19.42 -6.38 -0.06
CA LEU A 151 18.22 -6.58 -0.86
C LEU A 151 17.41 -7.78 -0.36
N GLN A 152 16.11 -7.75 -0.65
CA GLN A 152 15.22 -8.84 -0.28
C GLN A 152 15.15 -9.87 -1.39
N TRP A 153 15.34 -11.14 -1.05
CA TRP A 153 15.02 -12.24 -1.93
C TRP A 153 13.49 -12.40 -2.13
N CYS A 154 13.08 -12.76 -3.35
CA CYS A 154 11.71 -13.12 -3.69
C CYS A 154 11.68 -14.57 -4.19
N GLU A 155 11.27 -15.50 -3.33
CA GLU A 155 11.20 -16.92 -3.66
C GLU A 155 10.34 -17.23 -4.91
N PRO A 156 9.11 -16.69 -5.08
CA PRO A 156 8.32 -16.96 -6.30
C PRO A 156 8.92 -16.44 -7.60
N CYS A 157 9.85 -15.48 -7.54
CA CYS A 157 10.52 -14.95 -8.72
C CYS A 157 11.96 -15.44 -8.85
N SER A 158 12.43 -16.23 -7.87
CA SER A 158 13.79 -16.76 -7.74
C SER A 158 14.87 -15.70 -7.95
N GLY A 159 14.66 -14.48 -7.46
CA GLY A 159 15.58 -13.35 -7.65
C GLY A 159 15.43 -12.27 -6.59
N TYR A 160 16.36 -11.32 -6.57
CA TYR A 160 16.29 -10.17 -5.67
C TYR A 160 15.23 -9.17 -6.11
N LYS A 161 14.60 -8.53 -5.13
CA LYS A 161 13.74 -7.37 -5.35
C LYS A 161 14.63 -6.16 -5.58
N VAL A 162 14.51 -5.54 -6.75
CA VAL A 162 15.11 -4.23 -7.01
C VAL A 162 14.57 -3.20 -5.99
N PRO A 163 15.33 -2.13 -5.68
CA PRO A 163 14.84 -1.07 -4.80
C PRO A 163 13.43 -0.60 -5.17
N ARG A 164 12.56 -0.46 -4.17
CA ARG A 164 11.14 -0.06 -4.30
C ARG A 164 10.21 -1.07 -4.98
N SER A 165 10.69 -2.26 -5.35
CA SER A 165 9.83 -3.31 -5.92
C SER A 165 9.20 -4.21 -4.85
N HIS A 166 7.99 -4.69 -5.15
CA HIS A 166 7.28 -5.63 -4.29
C HIS A 166 6.63 -6.74 -5.12
N HIS A 167 6.53 -7.94 -4.55
CA HIS A 167 5.86 -9.07 -5.20
C HIS A 167 4.35 -8.92 -5.02
N CYS A 168 3.61 -9.00 -6.13
CA CYS A 168 2.16 -9.05 -6.11
C CYS A 168 1.71 -10.47 -6.42
N SER A 169 0.99 -11.09 -5.49
CA SER A 169 0.41 -12.44 -5.67
C SER A 169 -0.56 -12.50 -6.84
N ASN A 170 -1.39 -11.48 -7.04
CA ASN A 170 -2.38 -11.43 -8.14
C ASN A 170 -1.70 -11.32 -9.51
N CYS A 171 -0.52 -10.68 -9.58
CA CYS A 171 0.27 -10.60 -10.82
C CYS A 171 1.29 -11.73 -10.96
N GLY A 172 1.63 -12.45 -9.88
CA GLY A 172 2.65 -13.50 -9.87
C GLY A 172 4.08 -13.01 -10.11
N ARG A 173 4.34 -11.70 -10.02
CA ARG A 173 5.61 -11.05 -10.38
C ARG A 173 5.95 -9.92 -9.41
N CYS A 174 7.24 -9.59 -9.32
CA CYS A 174 7.71 -8.37 -8.67
C CYS A 174 7.46 -7.16 -9.57
N SER A 175 6.67 -6.20 -9.09
CA SER A 175 6.37 -4.94 -9.79
C SER A 175 7.35 -3.85 -9.34
N MET A 176 7.95 -3.14 -10.29
CA MET A 176 8.87 -2.03 -10.02
C MET A 176 8.11 -0.83 -9.42
N LYS A 177 8.70 -0.17 -8.41
CA LYS A 177 8.07 0.94 -7.66
C LYS A 177 6.60 0.64 -7.34
N MET A 178 6.32 -0.55 -6.82
CA MET A 178 4.94 -1.01 -6.64
C MET A 178 4.21 -0.10 -5.64
N ASP A 179 3.04 0.38 -6.04
CA ASP A 179 2.13 1.11 -5.18
C ASP A 179 1.05 0.19 -4.61
N HIS A 180 0.22 -0.36 -5.49
CA HIS A 180 -0.80 -1.35 -5.11
C HIS A 180 -1.21 -2.19 -6.32
N HIS A 181 -1.88 -3.31 -6.06
CA HIS A 181 -2.65 -4.00 -7.09
C HIS A 181 -4.05 -3.36 -7.16
N CYS A 182 -4.44 -2.90 -8.34
CA CYS A 182 -5.70 -2.21 -8.55
C CYS A 182 -6.66 -3.08 -9.37
N PRO A 183 -7.76 -3.57 -8.77
CA PRO A 183 -8.73 -4.40 -9.48
C PRO A 183 -9.38 -3.69 -10.67
N TRP A 184 -9.56 -2.36 -10.58
CA TRP A 184 -10.20 -1.52 -11.61
C TRP A 184 -9.44 -1.43 -12.92
N ILE A 185 -8.12 -1.63 -12.89
CA ILE A 185 -7.28 -1.74 -14.10
C ILE A 185 -6.79 -3.18 -14.32
N ASN A 186 -7.16 -4.10 -13.44
CA ASN A 186 -6.68 -5.48 -13.39
C ASN A 186 -5.14 -5.57 -13.54
N ASN A 187 -4.43 -4.72 -12.78
CA ASN A 187 -2.99 -4.62 -12.84
C ASN A 187 -2.40 -3.95 -11.60
N CYS A 188 -1.10 -4.13 -11.38
CA CYS A 188 -0.36 -3.28 -10.46
C CYS A 188 -0.22 -1.87 -11.01
N VAL A 189 -0.33 -0.89 -10.11
CA VAL A 189 0.16 0.47 -10.30
C VAL A 189 1.60 0.51 -9.79
N GLY A 190 2.52 1.02 -10.61
CA GLY A 190 3.92 1.15 -10.26
C GLY A 190 4.68 1.94 -11.30
N HIS A 191 5.99 1.70 -11.42
CA HIS A 191 6.92 2.58 -12.13
C HIS A 191 6.40 3.03 -13.51
N ARG A 192 6.06 2.09 -14.40
CA ARG A 192 5.77 2.38 -15.81
C ARG A 192 4.38 2.94 -16.09
N ASN A 193 3.42 2.78 -15.18
CA ASN A 193 2.02 3.21 -15.39
C ASN A 193 1.48 4.21 -14.37
N HIS A 194 2.28 4.63 -13.37
CA HIS A 194 1.81 5.54 -12.31
C HIS A 194 1.24 6.85 -12.88
N ALA A 195 1.91 7.43 -13.88
CA ALA A 195 1.43 8.63 -14.58
C ALA A 195 0.04 8.44 -15.21
N PHE A 196 -0.15 7.35 -15.96
CA PHE A 196 -1.45 7.06 -16.60
C PHE A 196 -2.53 6.84 -15.55
N PHE A 197 -2.21 6.13 -14.47
CA PHE A 197 -3.15 5.92 -13.38
C PHE A 197 -3.61 7.25 -12.75
N VAL A 198 -2.68 8.15 -12.43
CA VAL A 198 -3.03 9.46 -11.84
C VAL A 198 -3.79 10.35 -12.82
N ARG A 199 -3.45 10.32 -14.12
CA ARG A 199 -4.20 11.04 -15.16
C ARG A 199 -5.61 10.50 -15.32
N PHE A 200 -5.78 9.19 -15.25
CA PHE A 200 -7.09 8.54 -15.23
C PHE A 200 -7.93 9.04 -14.05
N LEU A 201 -7.38 9.03 -12.82
CA LEU A 201 -8.08 9.54 -11.65
C LEU A 201 -8.46 11.02 -11.82
N LEU A 202 -7.53 11.85 -12.30
CA LEU A 202 -7.76 13.28 -12.51
C LEU A 202 -8.86 13.53 -13.55
N SER A 203 -8.77 12.92 -14.73
CA SER A 203 -9.76 13.13 -15.79
C SER A 203 -11.13 12.55 -15.42
N ALA A 204 -11.17 11.45 -14.66
CA ALA A 204 -12.43 10.88 -14.16
C ALA A 204 -13.12 11.84 -13.19
N VAL A 205 -12.36 12.41 -12.23
CA VAL A 205 -12.90 13.36 -11.25
C VAL A 205 -13.35 14.66 -11.92
N VAL A 206 -12.51 15.25 -12.77
CA VAL A 206 -12.86 16.50 -13.48
C VAL A 206 -14.03 16.29 -14.43
N GLY A 207 -14.02 15.19 -15.20
CA GLY A 207 -15.13 14.83 -16.09
C GLY A 207 -16.44 14.60 -15.34
N CYS A 208 -16.41 13.94 -14.17
CA CYS A 208 -17.61 13.74 -13.36
C CYS A 208 -18.10 15.02 -12.66
N LEU A 209 -17.20 15.92 -12.25
CA LEU A 209 -17.60 17.25 -11.78
C LEU A 209 -18.29 18.04 -12.90
N HIS A 210 -17.75 17.99 -14.12
CA HIS A 210 -18.37 18.62 -15.30
C HIS A 210 -19.74 17.99 -15.62
N ALA A 211 -19.84 16.66 -15.56
CA ALA A 211 -21.11 15.94 -15.68
C ALA A 211 -22.15 16.42 -14.65
N VAL A 212 -21.76 16.54 -13.37
CA VAL A 212 -22.66 17.03 -12.31
C VAL A 212 -23.15 18.43 -12.61
N VAL A 213 -22.28 19.34 -13.06
CA VAL A 213 -22.69 20.70 -13.46
C VAL A 213 -23.73 20.67 -14.59
N ILE A 214 -23.47 19.88 -15.64
CA ILE A 214 -24.41 19.71 -16.76
C ILE A 214 -25.76 19.18 -16.26
N LEU A 215 -25.76 18.11 -15.45
CA LEU A 215 -26.98 17.44 -14.99
C LEU A 215 -27.79 18.32 -14.03
N VAL A 216 -27.14 19.02 -13.10
CA VAL A 216 -27.80 19.95 -12.17
C VAL A 216 -28.40 21.13 -12.91
N ALA A 217 -27.66 21.73 -13.86
CA ALA A 217 -28.17 22.85 -14.64
C ALA A 217 -29.34 22.42 -15.55
N SER A 218 -29.23 21.24 -16.16
CA SER A 218 -30.32 20.66 -16.97
C SER A 218 -31.58 20.41 -16.14
N PHE A 219 -31.41 19.81 -14.94
CA PHE A 219 -32.52 19.59 -14.02
C PHE A 219 -33.17 20.90 -13.59
N TYR A 220 -32.35 21.92 -13.25
CA TYR A 220 -32.84 23.26 -12.87
C TYR A 220 -33.70 23.89 -13.98
N HIS A 221 -33.25 23.82 -15.24
CA HIS A 221 -34.04 24.33 -16.36
C HIS A 221 -35.34 23.56 -16.57
N ALA A 222 -35.30 22.24 -16.44
CA ALA A 222 -36.48 21.41 -16.62
C ALA A 222 -37.57 21.66 -15.57
N ILE A 223 -37.20 21.82 -14.29
CA ILE A 223 -38.20 22.07 -13.24
C ILE A 223 -38.79 23.50 -13.31
N HIS A 224 -38.06 24.45 -13.91
CA HIS A 224 -38.51 25.83 -14.12
C HIS A 224 -39.10 26.05 -15.53
N LEU A 225 -39.41 24.99 -16.27
CA LEU A 225 -39.91 25.10 -17.65
C LEU A 225 -41.16 25.97 -17.76
N ASN A 226 -42.13 25.81 -16.83
CA ASN A 226 -43.34 26.64 -16.81
C ASN A 226 -43.02 28.13 -16.57
N TYR A 227 -42.03 28.43 -15.72
CA TYR A 227 -41.61 29.80 -15.47
C TYR A 227 -41.03 30.43 -16.75
N TYR A 228 -40.13 29.72 -17.44
CA TYR A 228 -39.56 30.20 -18.71
C TYR A 228 -40.60 30.28 -19.83
N TYR A 229 -41.61 29.42 -19.84
CA TYR A 229 -42.70 29.51 -20.81
C TYR A 229 -43.54 30.79 -20.64
N HIS A 230 -43.78 31.21 -19.39
CA HIS A 230 -44.63 32.39 -19.10
C HIS A 230 -43.86 33.72 -19.07
N TYR A 231 -42.61 33.71 -18.63
CA TYR A 231 -41.83 34.92 -18.36
C TYR A 231 -40.48 34.97 -19.11
N GLY A 232 -40.13 33.91 -19.84
CA GLY A 232 -38.89 33.84 -20.61
C GLY A 232 -38.96 34.68 -21.89
N ASN A 233 -37.79 34.92 -22.46
CA ASN A 233 -37.63 35.64 -23.72
C ASN A 233 -37.64 34.70 -24.95
N GLY A 234 -37.82 33.39 -24.73
CA GLY A 234 -37.89 32.36 -25.77
C GLY A 234 -36.52 31.85 -26.23
N THR A 235 -35.43 32.31 -25.62
CA THR A 235 -34.06 31.85 -25.90
C THR A 235 -33.57 30.80 -24.89
N GLU A 236 -34.35 30.54 -23.85
CA GLU A 236 -34.02 29.61 -22.79
C GLU A 236 -34.03 28.16 -23.29
N PRO A 237 -33.13 27.30 -22.77
CA PRO A 237 -33.05 25.92 -23.22
C PRO A 237 -34.27 25.10 -22.78
N GLN A 238 -34.83 24.36 -23.73
CA GLN A 238 -35.96 23.46 -23.50
C GLN A 238 -35.44 22.07 -23.10
N VAL A 239 -35.32 21.82 -21.80
CA VAL A 239 -34.93 20.51 -21.28
C VAL A 239 -36.17 19.67 -20.98
N ILE A 240 -36.35 18.59 -21.75
CA ILE A 240 -37.52 17.70 -21.61
C ILE A 240 -37.19 16.56 -20.64
N LEU A 241 -37.97 16.44 -19.57
CA LEU A 241 -37.91 15.34 -18.62
C LEU A 241 -39.07 14.36 -18.82
N THR A 242 -38.83 13.33 -19.63
CA THR A 242 -39.62 12.09 -19.61
C THR A 242 -39.31 11.28 -18.36
N PHE A 243 -40.15 10.29 -18.05
CA PHE A 243 -39.88 9.32 -16.97
C PHE A 243 -38.49 8.67 -17.10
N TRP A 244 -38.14 8.23 -18.32
CA TRP A 244 -36.86 7.56 -18.58
C TRP A 244 -35.66 8.49 -18.48
N SER A 245 -35.76 9.71 -19.02
CA SER A 245 -34.68 10.70 -18.91
C SER A 245 -34.49 11.20 -17.48
N LEU A 246 -35.57 11.31 -16.70
CA LEU A 246 -35.49 11.64 -15.28
C LEU A 246 -34.79 10.51 -14.50
N LEU A 247 -35.17 9.25 -14.72
CA LEU A 247 -34.50 8.11 -14.09
C LEU A 247 -33.01 8.08 -14.47
N ALA A 248 -32.69 8.29 -15.74
CA ALA A 248 -31.32 8.33 -16.23
C ALA A 248 -30.51 9.48 -15.59
N LEU A 249 -31.12 10.67 -15.44
CA LEU A 249 -30.50 11.81 -14.77
C LEU A 249 -30.19 11.49 -13.30
N ILE A 250 -31.11 10.87 -12.58
CA ILE A 250 -30.94 10.53 -11.16
C ILE A 250 -29.80 9.52 -10.99
N VAL A 251 -29.82 8.42 -11.76
CA VAL A 251 -28.78 7.38 -11.69
C VAL A 251 -27.44 7.93 -12.17
N GLY A 252 -27.42 8.73 -13.24
CA GLY A 252 -26.21 9.37 -13.77
C GLY A 252 -25.58 10.33 -12.77
N SER A 253 -26.40 11.14 -12.10
CA SER A 253 -25.96 12.05 -11.04
C SER A 253 -25.41 11.29 -9.83
N ALA A 254 -26.07 10.20 -9.43
CA ALA A 254 -25.61 9.36 -8.33
C ALA A 254 -24.26 8.70 -8.62
N PHE A 255 -24.06 8.15 -9.82
CA PHE A 255 -22.77 7.59 -10.24
C PHE A 255 -21.69 8.67 -10.35
N ALA A 256 -21.98 9.81 -10.97
CA ALA A 256 -21.01 10.90 -11.09
C ALA A 256 -20.58 11.41 -9.71
N PHE A 257 -21.52 11.61 -8.78
CA PHE A 257 -21.21 11.98 -7.40
C PHE A 257 -20.39 10.91 -6.67
N GLY A 258 -20.78 9.64 -6.81
CA GLY A 258 -20.02 8.51 -6.23
C GLY A 258 -18.58 8.44 -6.74
N VAL A 259 -18.37 8.68 -8.04
CA VAL A 259 -17.03 8.77 -8.64
C VAL A 259 -16.27 9.98 -8.07
N VAL A 260 -16.87 11.16 -8.00
CA VAL A 260 -16.20 12.36 -7.45
C VAL A 260 -15.74 12.12 -6.01
N VAL A 261 -16.57 11.53 -5.15
CA VAL A 261 -16.21 11.26 -3.75
C VAL A 261 -15.18 10.14 -3.65
N GLY A 262 -15.45 8.98 -4.26
CA GLY A 262 -14.60 7.79 -4.14
C GLY A 262 -13.26 7.96 -4.87
N VAL A 263 -13.30 8.27 -6.16
CA VAL A 263 -12.11 8.45 -7.00
C VAL A 263 -11.37 9.74 -6.64
N GLY A 264 -12.09 10.79 -6.20
CA GLY A 264 -11.46 12.01 -5.67
C GLY A 264 -10.64 11.77 -4.41
N GLY A 265 -11.14 10.93 -3.49
CA GLY A 265 -10.35 10.49 -2.32
C GLY A 265 -9.08 9.74 -2.72
N LEU A 266 -9.17 8.84 -3.71
CA LEU A 266 -8.00 8.13 -4.24
C LEU A 266 -7.00 9.09 -4.92
N LEU A 267 -7.49 10.05 -5.70
CA LEU A 267 -6.65 11.08 -6.33
C LEU A 267 -5.90 11.90 -5.29
N TYR A 268 -6.59 12.33 -4.22
CA TYR A 268 -5.97 13.05 -3.11
C TYR A 268 -4.83 12.25 -2.48
N LEU A 269 -5.04 10.96 -2.19
CA LEU A 269 -4.01 10.09 -1.63
C LEU A 269 -2.81 9.95 -2.58
N GLN A 270 -3.06 9.71 -3.87
CA GLN A 270 -1.98 9.60 -4.86
C GLN A 270 -1.18 10.90 -4.99
N LEU A 271 -1.84 12.06 -5.02
CA LEU A 271 -1.15 13.36 -5.05
C LEU A 271 -0.34 13.62 -3.77
N LYS A 272 -0.85 13.21 -2.60
CA LYS A 272 -0.11 13.25 -1.33
C LYS A 272 1.14 12.38 -1.37
N TYR A 273 1.03 11.16 -1.88
CA TYR A 273 2.17 10.25 -2.01
C TYR A 273 3.21 10.77 -3.00
N ILE A 274 2.77 11.27 -4.16
CA ILE A 274 3.67 11.90 -5.16
C ILE A 274 4.36 13.12 -4.57
N LYS A 275 3.67 13.97 -3.80
CA LYS A 275 4.29 15.14 -3.16
C LYS A 275 5.53 14.77 -2.34
N ASN A 276 5.52 13.59 -1.70
CA ASN A 276 6.60 13.09 -0.86
C ASN A 276 7.44 11.99 -1.56
N ASN A 277 7.22 11.75 -2.85
CA ASN A 277 7.78 10.66 -3.66
C ASN A 277 7.67 9.26 -3.03
N LYS A 278 6.58 9.00 -2.32
CA LYS A 278 6.28 7.71 -1.68
C LYS A 278 5.31 6.90 -2.53
N THR A 279 5.34 5.59 -2.33
CA THR A 279 4.19 4.72 -2.62
C THR A 279 3.40 4.45 -1.35
N GLY A 280 2.18 3.94 -1.45
CA GLY A 280 1.39 3.52 -0.29
C GLY A 280 2.10 2.47 0.58
N ILE A 281 2.88 1.58 -0.04
CA ILE A 281 3.70 0.59 0.68
C ILE A 281 4.84 1.28 1.44
N GLU A 282 5.49 2.25 0.81
CA GLU A 282 6.61 2.98 1.41
C GLU A 282 6.20 3.89 2.57
N GLU A 283 5.03 4.54 2.46
CA GLU A 283 4.42 5.29 3.56
C GLU A 283 4.21 4.38 4.78
N TYR A 284 3.71 3.16 4.56
CA TYR A 284 3.54 2.19 5.65
C TYR A 284 4.88 1.76 6.27
N ILE A 285 5.92 1.53 5.44
CA ILE A 285 7.26 1.17 5.93
C ILE A 285 7.86 2.28 6.80
N GLU A 286 7.71 3.54 6.38
CA GLU A 286 8.21 4.68 7.13
C GLU A 286 7.42 4.90 8.43
N GLN A 287 6.10 4.81 8.39
CA GLN A 287 5.27 4.90 9.61
C GLN A 287 5.66 3.81 10.62
N LYS A 288 5.92 2.60 10.13
CA LYS A 288 6.39 1.47 10.95
C LYS A 288 7.80 1.70 11.50
N ALA A 289 8.69 2.28 10.69
CA ALA A 289 10.03 2.68 11.12
C ALA A 289 9.97 3.70 12.27
N ALA A 290 9.05 4.67 12.18
CA ALA A 290 8.81 5.66 13.21
C ALA A 290 8.19 5.05 14.47
N SER A 291 7.20 4.15 14.33
CA SER A 291 6.56 3.52 15.49
C SER A 291 7.52 2.69 16.32
N TYR A 292 8.41 1.91 15.69
CA TYR A 292 9.39 1.10 16.41
C TYR A 292 10.39 1.93 17.22
N ARG A 293 10.71 3.14 16.78
CA ARG A 293 11.65 4.04 17.47
C ARG A 293 11.00 4.85 18.60
N LEU A 294 9.68 4.74 18.77
CA LEU A 294 8.95 5.33 19.91
C LEU A 294 8.79 4.34 21.07
N GLU A 295 9.16 3.07 20.89
CA GLU A 295 9.19 2.09 21.97
C GLU A 295 10.43 2.32 22.83
N ASP A 296 10.28 2.34 24.15
CA ASP A 296 11.27 2.84 25.12
C ASP A 296 12.64 2.10 25.11
N ASP A 297 12.72 0.93 24.46
CA ASP A 297 13.91 0.06 24.39
C ASP A 297 14.57 0.01 22.99
N CYS A 298 14.25 0.94 22.08
CA CYS A 298 14.73 0.90 20.70
C CYS A 298 15.88 1.89 20.44
N ASP A 299 17.12 1.38 20.40
CA ASP A 299 18.34 2.16 20.09
C ASP A 299 18.57 2.41 18.59
N TRP A 300 17.55 2.27 17.74
CA TRP A 300 17.73 2.42 16.29
C TRP A 300 17.87 3.89 15.89
N GLU A 301 18.91 4.17 15.10
CA GLU A 301 19.11 5.48 14.48
C GLU A 301 17.87 5.95 13.72
N LYS A 302 17.59 7.26 13.78
CA LYS A 302 16.45 7.88 13.10
C LYS A 302 16.43 7.53 11.61
N PHE A 303 15.35 6.88 11.17
CA PHE A 303 15.15 6.58 9.76
C PHE A 303 14.90 7.86 8.95
N VAL A 304 15.69 8.07 7.90
CA VAL A 304 15.52 9.15 6.93
C VAL A 304 15.03 8.54 5.62
N TYR A 305 13.85 8.96 5.17
CA TYR A 305 13.29 8.46 3.91
C TYR A 305 14.11 8.97 2.71
N PRO A 306 14.61 8.06 1.83
CA PRO A 306 15.65 8.42 0.86
C PRO A 306 15.12 9.09 -0.41
N TYR A 307 13.86 8.90 -0.79
CA TYR A 307 13.37 9.30 -2.11
C TYR A 307 12.64 10.65 -2.14
N ASP A 308 12.51 11.36 -1.02
CA ASP A 308 11.94 12.72 -1.04
C ASP A 308 12.98 13.73 -1.55
N LEU A 309 12.82 14.18 -2.78
CA LEU A 309 13.73 15.07 -3.51
C LEU A 309 13.21 16.52 -3.55
N GLY A 310 12.14 16.81 -2.80
CA GLY A 310 11.42 18.08 -2.83
C GLY A 310 10.25 18.05 -3.82
N TRP A 311 9.12 18.62 -3.38
CA TRP A 311 7.82 18.42 -4.02
C TRP A 311 7.80 18.64 -5.55
N LYS A 312 8.44 19.71 -6.06
CA LYS A 312 8.48 19.98 -7.52
C LYS A 312 9.15 18.84 -8.28
N ARG A 313 10.30 18.39 -7.78
CA ARG A 313 11.06 17.30 -8.39
C ARG A 313 10.31 15.98 -8.26
N ASN A 314 9.72 15.71 -7.10
CA ASN A 314 8.90 14.52 -6.87
C ASN A 314 7.71 14.42 -7.85
N PHE A 315 7.03 15.54 -8.12
CA PHE A 315 6.00 15.59 -9.15
C PHE A 315 6.56 15.33 -10.55
N CYS A 316 7.74 15.85 -10.88
CA CYS A 316 8.40 15.60 -12.16
C CYS A 316 8.84 14.13 -12.32
N GLU A 317 9.21 13.43 -11.25
CA GLU A 317 9.54 11.99 -11.32
C GLU A 317 8.37 11.14 -11.81
N VAL A 318 7.12 11.59 -11.59
CA VAL A 318 5.92 10.85 -11.99
C VAL A 318 5.21 11.47 -13.20
N LEU A 319 5.04 12.79 -13.23
CA LEU A 319 4.16 13.48 -14.19
C LEU A 319 4.89 14.30 -15.26
N SER A 320 6.23 14.26 -15.33
CA SER A 320 7.00 15.14 -16.24
C SER A 320 6.73 14.95 -17.73
N SER A 321 6.49 13.72 -18.19
CA SER A 321 6.30 13.46 -19.63
C SER A 321 4.84 13.30 -20.00
N TRP A 322 4.33 14.13 -20.92
CA TRP A 322 2.99 13.95 -21.48
C TRP A 322 2.83 12.60 -22.20
N SER A 323 3.91 12.06 -22.79
CA SER A 323 3.91 10.70 -23.39
C SER A 323 3.62 9.61 -22.36
N GLY A 324 3.87 9.91 -21.08
CA GLY A 324 3.76 9.01 -19.94
C GLY A 324 4.93 8.03 -19.82
N GLU A 325 6.02 8.27 -20.55
CA GLU A 325 7.31 7.64 -20.29
C GLU A 325 7.85 8.08 -18.94
N THR A 326 8.35 7.12 -18.18
CA THR A 326 8.87 7.34 -16.84
C THR A 326 10.37 7.60 -16.88
N LYS A 327 10.83 8.50 -16.02
CA LYS A 327 12.26 8.80 -15.89
C LYS A 327 12.97 7.66 -15.16
N GLY A 328 14.16 7.32 -15.63
CA GLY A 328 15.00 6.29 -15.04
C GLY A 328 14.67 4.87 -15.54
N ASN A 329 15.46 3.92 -15.05
CA ASN A 329 15.37 2.51 -15.45
C ASN A 329 14.41 1.70 -14.55
N GLY A 330 13.86 2.29 -13.48
CA GLY A 330 12.96 1.60 -12.55
C GLY A 330 13.66 0.74 -11.48
N VAL A 331 14.99 0.80 -11.41
CA VAL A 331 15.83 0.01 -10.48
C VAL A 331 16.65 0.93 -9.59
N TRP A 332 17.35 1.88 -10.21
CA TRP A 332 18.18 2.87 -9.53
C TRP A 332 17.50 4.23 -9.54
N TRP A 333 17.56 4.92 -8.40
CA TRP A 333 16.75 6.11 -8.14
C TRP A 333 17.62 7.25 -7.61
N PRO A 334 17.30 8.52 -7.94
CA PRO A 334 17.88 9.63 -7.21
C PRO A 334 17.49 9.55 -5.73
N VAL A 335 18.42 9.86 -4.84
CA VAL A 335 18.23 9.80 -3.39
C VAL A 335 18.69 11.08 -2.73
N ARG A 336 18.15 11.37 -1.55
CA ARG A 336 18.61 12.47 -0.69
C ARG A 336 20.05 12.23 -0.24
N LYS A 337 20.85 13.30 -0.13
CA LYS A 337 22.20 13.22 0.44
C LYS A 337 22.20 12.59 1.83
N GLY A 338 23.14 11.68 2.08
CA GLY A 338 23.20 10.87 3.30
C GLY A 338 22.44 9.54 3.20
N CYS A 339 21.70 9.32 2.10
CA CYS A 339 21.10 8.03 1.79
C CYS A 339 21.79 7.40 0.57
N ASP A 340 21.58 6.10 0.41
CA ASP A 340 22.01 5.27 -0.71
C ASP A 340 20.85 4.46 -1.31
N GLN A 341 21.12 3.71 -2.38
CA GLN A 341 20.12 2.89 -3.08
C GLN A 341 19.47 1.82 -2.19
N PHE A 342 20.14 1.43 -1.11
CA PHE A 342 19.74 0.32 -0.24
C PHE A 342 19.16 0.79 1.10
N THR A 343 19.09 2.10 1.35
CA THR A 343 18.66 2.65 2.65
C THR A 343 17.27 2.18 3.04
N LEU A 344 16.29 2.24 2.12
CA LEU A 344 14.94 1.71 2.37
C LEU A 344 14.94 0.18 2.47
N SER A 345 15.73 -0.50 1.63
CA SER A 345 15.77 -1.97 1.58
C SER A 345 16.33 -2.57 2.87
N ARG A 346 17.41 -1.99 3.42
CA ARG A 346 18.01 -2.34 4.71
C ARG A 346 17.03 -2.12 5.86
N GLU A 347 16.32 -0.99 5.89
CA GLU A 347 15.27 -0.76 6.89
C GLU A 347 14.17 -1.83 6.79
N GLN A 348 13.72 -2.21 5.59
CA GLN A 348 12.74 -3.27 5.43
C GLN A 348 13.27 -4.65 5.89
N LEU A 349 14.55 -4.97 5.63
CA LEU A 349 15.19 -6.20 6.11
C LEU A 349 15.23 -6.22 7.64
N ARG A 350 15.67 -5.13 8.28
CA ARG A 350 15.64 -4.96 9.74
C ARG A 350 14.24 -5.15 10.31
N GLN A 351 13.24 -4.51 9.72
CA GLN A 351 11.84 -4.65 10.15
C GLN A 351 11.28 -6.08 9.99
N LYS A 352 11.77 -6.85 9.01
CA LYS A 352 11.41 -8.26 8.84
C LYS A 352 12.13 -9.15 9.84
N ALA A 353 13.42 -8.89 10.08
CA ALA A 353 14.21 -9.59 11.09
C ALA A 353 13.58 -9.41 12.47
N LEU A 354 13.23 -8.18 12.84
CA LEU A 354 12.51 -7.90 14.10
C LEU A 354 11.16 -8.63 14.17
N LYS A 355 10.38 -8.63 13.08
CA LYS A 355 9.12 -9.37 13.01
C LYS A 355 9.30 -10.88 13.20
N ARG A 356 10.39 -11.47 12.66
CA ARG A 356 10.74 -12.88 12.86
C ARG A 356 11.19 -13.13 14.30
N TYR A 357 12.06 -12.29 14.83
CA TYR A 357 12.56 -12.35 16.20
C TYR A 357 11.44 -12.28 17.25
N LEU A 358 10.40 -11.47 16.99
CA LEU A 358 9.22 -11.34 17.86
C LEU A 358 8.13 -12.39 17.60
N SER A 359 8.32 -13.26 16.59
CA SER A 359 7.34 -14.32 16.32
C SER A 359 7.36 -15.34 17.45
N ARG A 360 6.17 -15.87 17.75
CA ARG A 360 5.93 -16.67 18.95
C ARG A 360 5.27 -17.99 18.56
N LEU A 361 5.61 -19.06 19.26
CA LEU A 361 4.97 -20.34 19.03
C LEU A 361 3.69 -20.45 19.88
N VAL A 362 2.61 -20.88 19.25
CA VAL A 362 1.32 -21.15 19.90
C VAL A 362 0.91 -22.60 19.65
N VAL A 363 0.25 -23.19 20.64
CA VAL A 363 -0.33 -24.53 20.54
C VAL A 363 -1.84 -24.38 20.38
N VAL A 364 -2.43 -25.09 19.44
CA VAL A 364 -3.88 -25.07 19.24
C VAL A 364 -4.55 -25.87 20.35
N ALA A 365 -5.40 -25.20 21.13
CA ALA A 365 -6.17 -25.84 22.20
C ALA A 365 -7.55 -26.32 21.71
N THR A 366 -8.09 -25.71 20.64
CA THR A 366 -9.42 -26.04 20.12
C THR A 366 -9.46 -25.97 18.60
N ASP A 367 -10.11 -26.94 17.98
CA ASP A 367 -10.27 -27.04 16.53
C ASP A 367 -10.99 -25.83 15.92
N PHE A 368 -10.56 -25.40 14.74
CA PHE A 368 -11.25 -24.40 13.94
C PHE A 368 -11.16 -24.72 12.45
N ARG A 369 -12.32 -24.89 11.80
CA ARG A 369 -12.44 -25.43 10.43
C ARG A 369 -12.10 -24.46 9.29
N GLY A 370 -11.62 -23.25 9.56
CA GLY A 370 -11.16 -22.31 8.52
C GLY A 370 -12.25 -21.65 7.65
N GLY A 371 -13.54 -21.85 7.95
CA GLY A 371 -14.65 -21.26 7.16
C GLY A 371 -15.07 -19.85 7.59
N TYR A 372 -15.67 -19.06 6.69
CA TYR A 372 -16.17 -17.70 6.99
C TYR A 372 -17.19 -17.68 8.14
N PHE A 373 -18.12 -18.64 8.13
CA PHE A 373 -19.14 -18.78 9.17
C PHE A 373 -18.68 -19.63 10.35
N ALA A 374 -17.50 -20.25 10.28
CA ALA A 374 -17.01 -21.12 11.35
C ALA A 374 -16.76 -20.35 12.66
N SER A 375 -16.45 -19.06 12.56
CA SER A 375 -16.22 -18.19 13.73
C SER A 375 -17.49 -17.81 14.48
N LEU A 376 -18.70 -18.02 13.92
CA LEU A 376 -19.97 -17.78 14.64
C LEU A 376 -20.07 -18.65 15.89
N ARG A 377 -19.57 -19.90 15.83
CA ARG A 377 -19.57 -20.83 16.96
C ARG A 377 -18.71 -20.37 18.12
N LEU A 378 -17.76 -19.47 17.86
CA LEU A 378 -16.86 -18.87 18.84
C LEU A 378 -17.37 -17.49 19.32
N GLY A 379 -18.53 -17.06 18.83
CA GLY A 379 -19.24 -15.84 19.26
C GLY A 379 -19.43 -14.80 18.16
N CYS A 380 -20.56 -14.09 18.21
CA CYS A 380 -20.93 -13.06 17.24
C CYS A 380 -19.90 -11.93 17.14
N ARG A 381 -19.27 -11.55 18.25
CA ARG A 381 -18.23 -10.51 18.27
C ARG A 381 -17.02 -10.91 17.43
N LEU A 382 -16.58 -12.16 17.50
CA LEU A 382 -15.44 -12.64 16.72
C LEU A 382 -15.79 -12.68 15.22
N PHE A 383 -17.02 -13.06 14.88
CA PHE A 383 -17.53 -13.06 13.53
C PHE A 383 -17.58 -11.66 12.90
N VAL A 384 -18.04 -10.65 13.65
CA VAL A 384 -18.08 -9.25 13.17
C VAL A 384 -16.68 -8.64 13.10
N CYS A 385 -15.77 -9.02 14.01
CA CYS A 385 -14.38 -8.56 14.02
C CYS A 385 -13.45 -9.43 13.15
N GLN A 386 -13.98 -10.09 12.12
CA GLN A 386 -13.16 -10.88 11.20
C GLN A 386 -12.21 -10.01 10.38
N PRO A 387 -10.97 -10.48 10.10
CA PRO A 387 -10.08 -9.81 9.18
C PRO A 387 -10.70 -9.78 7.77
N LEU A 388 -10.96 -8.58 7.26
CA LEU A 388 -11.35 -8.35 5.86
C LEU A 388 -10.08 -8.29 4.99
N SER A 389 -9.37 -9.41 4.92
CA SER A 389 -8.15 -9.59 4.14
C SER A 389 -8.39 -10.64 3.06
N GLU A 390 -7.71 -10.53 1.92
CA GLU A 390 -7.69 -11.61 0.90
C GLU A 390 -6.91 -12.85 1.36
N GLU A 391 -6.24 -12.75 2.52
CA GLU A 391 -5.46 -13.84 3.07
C GLU A 391 -6.34 -15.00 3.59
N PRO A 392 -5.91 -16.25 3.38
CA PRO A 392 -6.74 -17.41 3.68
C PRO A 392 -6.97 -17.60 5.18
N ARG A 393 -8.05 -18.28 5.53
CA ARG A 393 -8.32 -18.77 6.88
C ARG A 393 -7.84 -20.21 6.99
N LEU A 394 -7.12 -20.51 8.06
CA LEU A 394 -6.55 -21.85 8.26
C LEU A 394 -7.55 -22.77 8.94
N ASN A 395 -7.53 -24.04 8.52
CA ASN A 395 -8.11 -25.13 9.27
C ASN A 395 -7.05 -25.61 10.26
N ILE A 396 -7.29 -25.43 11.56
CA ILE A 396 -6.37 -25.77 12.64
C ILE A 396 -6.98 -26.86 13.54
N ARG A 397 -6.14 -27.78 14.01
CA ARG A 397 -6.55 -28.89 14.89
C ARG A 397 -5.84 -28.82 16.23
N ALA A 398 -6.50 -29.24 17.29
CA ALA A 398 -5.95 -29.30 18.63
C ALA A 398 -4.64 -30.11 18.66
N GLY A 399 -3.65 -29.59 19.39
CA GLY A 399 -2.30 -30.14 19.50
C GLY A 399 -1.33 -29.68 18.41
N GLU A 400 -1.79 -29.05 17.32
CA GLU A 400 -0.89 -28.50 16.30
C GLU A 400 -0.16 -27.24 16.78
N GLU A 401 1.07 -27.05 16.31
CA GLU A 401 1.89 -25.88 16.60
C GLU A 401 1.95 -24.90 15.43
N TYR A 402 1.77 -23.61 15.73
CA TYR A 402 1.83 -22.54 14.75
C TYR A 402 2.76 -21.43 15.22
N VAL A 403 3.49 -20.84 14.28
CA VAL A 403 4.31 -19.65 14.51
C VAL A 403 3.47 -18.42 14.16
N ILE A 404 3.16 -17.60 15.16
CA ILE A 404 2.38 -16.37 14.97
C ILE A 404 3.31 -15.20 14.64
N THR A 405 2.93 -14.44 13.62
CA THR A 405 3.76 -13.33 13.11
C THR A 405 3.08 -11.97 13.23
N ARG A 406 1.76 -11.93 13.39
CA ARG A 406 0.98 -10.73 13.68
C ARG A 406 -0.38 -11.11 14.26
N GLY A 407 -1.05 -10.14 14.89
CA GLY A 407 -2.40 -10.32 15.41
C GLY A 407 -3.27 -9.08 15.22
N GLN A 408 -4.57 -9.30 15.18
CA GLN A 408 -5.62 -8.28 15.27
C GLN A 408 -6.54 -8.64 16.44
N ARG A 409 -7.53 -7.80 16.71
CA ARG A 409 -8.44 -7.99 17.84
C ARG A 409 -9.21 -9.32 17.73
N GLY A 410 -8.78 -10.32 18.47
CA GLY A 410 -9.39 -11.66 18.49
C GLY A 410 -8.88 -12.63 17.41
N TRP A 411 -7.97 -12.21 16.53
CA TRP A 411 -7.47 -13.01 15.40
C TRP A 411 -5.95 -12.99 15.34
N LEU A 412 -5.36 -14.12 14.96
CA LEU A 412 -3.92 -14.30 14.81
C LEU A 412 -3.62 -14.73 13.37
N TYR A 413 -2.46 -14.30 12.87
CA TYR A 413 -1.94 -14.73 11.58
C TYR A 413 -0.59 -15.37 11.77
N GLY A 414 -0.45 -16.58 11.23
CA GLY A 414 0.74 -17.39 11.39
C GLY A 414 0.83 -18.45 10.31
N TYR A 415 1.83 -19.31 10.46
CA TYR A 415 2.04 -20.48 9.62
C TYR A 415 2.27 -21.72 10.48
N LYS A 416 1.99 -22.89 9.93
CA LYS A 416 2.21 -24.17 10.63
C LYS A 416 3.72 -24.40 10.78
N ARG A 417 4.17 -24.81 11.97
CA ARG A 417 5.62 -24.96 12.28
C ARG A 417 6.36 -25.82 11.23
N ASP A 418 5.74 -26.92 10.82
CA ASP A 418 6.37 -27.87 9.87
C ASP A 418 6.20 -27.47 8.40
N ASN A 419 5.38 -26.44 8.11
CA ASN A 419 5.07 -26.04 6.74
C ASN A 419 4.76 -24.54 6.66
N GLU A 420 5.79 -23.74 6.38
CA GLU A 420 5.67 -22.28 6.25
C GLU A 420 4.72 -21.83 5.13
N LYS A 421 4.48 -22.68 4.12
CA LYS A 421 3.56 -22.38 3.01
C LYS A 421 2.10 -22.37 3.50
N LEU A 422 1.78 -23.15 4.53
CA LEU A 422 0.46 -23.19 5.13
C LEU A 422 0.31 -22.05 6.15
N LYS A 423 -0.05 -20.87 5.64
CA LYS A 423 -0.20 -19.63 6.43
C LYS A 423 -1.58 -19.01 6.25
N GLY A 424 -2.08 -18.35 7.29
CA GLY A 424 -3.39 -17.71 7.25
C GLY A 424 -3.90 -17.27 8.61
N TRP A 425 -5.14 -16.82 8.63
CA TRP A 425 -5.84 -16.31 9.81
C TRP A 425 -6.55 -17.41 10.58
N PHE A 426 -6.47 -17.34 11.91
CA PHE A 426 -7.27 -18.16 12.82
C PHE A 426 -7.60 -17.39 14.12
N PRO A 427 -8.66 -17.78 14.85
CA PRO A 427 -9.06 -17.11 16.08
C PRO A 427 -8.03 -17.23 17.21
N ARG A 428 -7.82 -16.13 17.94
CA ARG A 428 -6.94 -16.10 19.13
C ARG A 428 -7.44 -16.99 20.26
N VAL A 429 -8.76 -17.18 20.38
CA VAL A 429 -9.36 -18.00 21.44
C VAL A 429 -9.07 -19.50 21.29
N CYS A 430 -8.70 -19.94 20.08
CA CYS A 430 -8.42 -21.34 19.79
C CYS A 430 -7.00 -21.78 20.18
N VAL A 431 -6.16 -20.87 20.68
CA VAL A 431 -4.74 -21.14 20.91
C VAL A 431 -4.28 -20.74 22.31
N GLU A 432 -3.30 -21.49 22.80
CA GLU A 432 -2.54 -21.19 23.99
C GLU A 432 -1.16 -20.65 23.62
N PHE A 433 -0.77 -19.57 24.29
CA PHE A 433 0.49 -18.89 24.04
C PHE A 433 1.63 -19.55 24.83
N THR A 434 2.66 -20.02 24.14
CA THR A 434 3.85 -20.60 24.80
C THR A 434 4.91 -19.53 25.01
N ASN A 435 5.84 -19.67 25.95
CA ASN A 435 6.99 -18.74 26.08
C ASN A 435 8.13 -19.06 25.10
N ARG A 436 7.87 -19.86 24.06
CA ARG A 436 8.86 -20.25 23.06
C ARG A 436 8.85 -19.25 21.90
N PHE A 437 10.02 -18.68 21.64
CA PHE A 437 10.28 -17.76 20.54
C PHE A 437 11.29 -18.43 19.60
N PRO A 438 10.84 -19.07 18.51
CA PRO A 438 11.66 -19.99 17.72
C PRO A 438 12.97 -19.36 17.25
N PHE A 439 12.91 -18.15 16.70
CA PHE A 439 14.10 -17.46 16.19
C PHE A 439 15.01 -16.90 17.29
N GLN A 440 14.52 -16.70 18.50
CA GLN A 440 15.37 -16.30 19.63
C GLN A 440 16.15 -17.50 20.15
N MET A 441 15.48 -18.66 20.21
CA MET A 441 16.10 -19.93 20.59
C MET A 441 17.18 -20.31 19.56
N GLU A 442 16.89 -20.24 18.27
CA GLU A 442 17.88 -20.46 17.19
C GLU A 442 19.08 -19.52 17.29
N ALA A 443 18.84 -18.23 17.59
CA ALA A 443 19.92 -17.26 17.76
C ALA A 443 20.79 -17.55 19.00
N GLN A 444 20.18 -18.03 20.09
CA GLN A 444 20.90 -18.44 21.30
C GLN A 444 21.73 -19.71 21.06
N GLU A 445 21.16 -20.71 20.38
CA GLU A 445 21.85 -21.95 19.99
C GLU A 445 23.05 -21.65 19.08
N ALA A 446 22.87 -20.81 18.05
CA ALA A 446 23.96 -20.39 17.17
C ALA A 446 25.07 -19.63 17.92
N ALA A 447 24.70 -18.81 18.93
CA ALA A 447 25.68 -18.10 19.75
C ALA A 447 26.46 -19.05 20.68
N THR A 448 25.80 -20.07 21.25
CA THR A 448 26.47 -21.09 22.06
C THR A 448 27.40 -21.97 21.22
N ASP A 449 26.97 -22.34 20.01
CA ASP A 449 27.80 -23.11 19.08
C ASP A 449 29.04 -22.31 18.68
N ALA A 450 28.88 -21.03 18.30
CA ALA A 450 29.98 -20.14 17.97
C ALA A 450 30.99 -19.99 19.13
N ALA A 451 30.50 -19.84 20.37
CA ALA A 451 31.35 -19.76 21.57
C ALA A 451 32.14 -21.07 21.80
N SER A 452 31.49 -22.23 21.63
CA SER A 452 32.14 -23.53 21.77
C SER A 452 33.23 -23.78 20.72
N THR A 453 33.02 -23.34 19.46
CA THR A 453 34.04 -23.41 18.41
C THR A 453 35.21 -22.46 18.65
N ALA A 454 34.98 -21.30 19.27
CA ALA A 454 36.04 -20.37 19.63
C ALA A 454 36.92 -20.91 20.77
N GLU A 455 36.31 -21.53 21.79
CA GLU A 455 37.03 -22.20 22.89
C GLU A 455 37.83 -23.42 22.40
N GLY A 456 37.26 -24.25 21.52
CA GLY A 456 37.97 -25.38 20.92
C GLY A 456 39.16 -24.98 20.03
N ALA A 457 39.09 -23.83 19.36
CA ALA A 457 40.21 -23.29 18.59
C ALA A 457 41.34 -22.74 19.46
N THR A 458 41.03 -22.19 20.65
CA THR A 458 42.03 -21.75 21.63
C THR A 458 42.73 -22.92 22.31
N ASP A 459 42.02 -24.02 22.57
CA ASP A 459 42.60 -25.22 23.19
C ASP A 459 43.51 -26.01 22.22
N ALA A 460 43.19 -26.04 20.92
CA ALA A 460 44.05 -26.61 19.89
C ALA A 460 45.34 -25.80 19.66
N ALA A 461 45.29 -24.47 19.82
CA ALA A 461 46.47 -23.62 19.77
C ALA A 461 47.34 -23.72 21.04
N GLY A 462 46.75 -24.05 22.19
CA GLY A 462 47.45 -24.32 23.45
C GLY A 462 48.21 -25.65 23.43
N THR A 463 47.58 -26.71 22.92
CA THR A 463 48.19 -28.06 22.84
C THR A 463 49.29 -28.17 21.78
N ALA A 464 49.24 -27.38 20.71
CA ALA A 464 50.34 -27.30 19.73
C ALA A 464 51.63 -26.64 20.30
N LYS A 465 51.52 -25.82 21.36
CA LYS A 465 52.68 -25.19 22.02
C LYS A 465 53.34 -26.03 23.12
N GLU A 466 52.67 -27.08 23.60
CA GLU A 466 53.25 -28.01 24.59
C GLU A 466 53.94 -29.22 23.92
N GLY A 467 53.62 -29.55 22.67
CA GLY A 467 54.27 -30.62 21.90
C GLY A 467 55.65 -30.28 21.31
N GLU A 468 56.08 -29.02 21.37
CA GLU A 468 57.37 -28.54 20.80
C GLU A 468 58.45 -28.34 21.88
N LYS A 469 58.24 -28.89 23.08
CA LYS A 469 59.15 -28.78 24.23
C LYS A 469 59.56 -30.11 24.89
N SER A 470 59.28 -31.26 24.28
CA SER A 470 59.74 -32.57 24.75
C SER A 470 60.84 -33.15 23.87
#